data_AF-A0A1V2QE52-F1
#
_entry.id   AF-A0A1V2QE52-F1
#
_cell.length_a   1.000
_cell.length_b   1.000
_cell.length_c   1.000
_cell.angle_alpha   90.00
_cell.angle_beta   90.00
_cell.angle_gamma   90.00
#
_symmetry.space_group_name_H-M   'P 1'
#
loop_
_entity.id
_entity.type
_entity.pdbx_description
1 polymer ?
#
loop_
_entity_poly.entity_id
_entity_poly.type
_entity_poly.pdbx_seq_one_letter_code
_entity_poly.pdbx_strand_id
1 'polypeptide(L)'
;MLLHLRRILAGLLALVAVGVAVLPDSPTVDVLVAAHDLAPGVPLTADDVRVVAVPPSLSPSGTVSQADALGRGLVGAARAGEPLTDARLAPIDPGVSSVAVRLADAGVVGLLRPGSRVDVVGADSHVLAADASVVAVREGEVVVISADRAAAHRIAAESLANPVAVTLH
;
A
#
# COMPACT_ATOMS: atom_id res chain seq x y z
N MET A 1 47.81 18.50 -45.86
CA MET A 1 47.70 17.28 -45.03
C MET A 1 46.68 17.43 -43.89
N LEU A 2 46.77 18.46 -43.05
CA LEU A 2 45.85 18.71 -41.92
C LEU A 2 44.35 18.82 -42.30
N LEU A 3 44.02 19.42 -43.45
CA LEU A 3 42.62 19.57 -43.90
C LEU A 3 41.95 18.22 -44.26
N HIS A 4 42.72 17.30 -44.86
CA HIS A 4 42.23 15.97 -45.21
C HIS A 4 42.04 15.10 -43.96
N LEU A 5 42.96 15.19 -43.00
CA LEU A 5 42.83 14.48 -41.72
C LEU A 5 41.58 14.94 -40.94
N ARG A 6 41.30 16.25 -40.91
CA ARG A 6 40.07 16.80 -40.29
C ARG A 6 38.80 16.30 -40.99
N ARG A 7 38.79 16.23 -42.33
CA ARG A 7 37.64 15.71 -43.09
C ARG A 7 37.38 14.23 -42.85
N ILE A 8 38.44 13.42 -42.81
CA ILE A 8 38.34 11.97 -42.51
C ILE A 8 37.80 11.77 -41.09
N LEU A 9 38.35 12.48 -40.11
CA LEU A 9 37.90 12.38 -38.72
C LEU A 9 36.44 12.81 -38.56
N ALA A 10 36.03 13.90 -39.22
CA ALA A 10 34.65 14.36 -39.21
C ALA A 10 33.69 13.34 -39.84
N GLY A 11 34.07 12.70 -40.94
CA GLY A 11 33.28 11.63 -41.56
C GLY A 11 33.14 10.41 -40.65
N LEU A 12 34.21 10.04 -39.93
CA LEU A 12 34.20 8.92 -39.00
C LEU A 12 33.33 9.20 -37.78
N LEU A 13 33.40 10.41 -37.21
CA LEU A 13 32.52 10.85 -36.12
C LEU A 13 31.06 10.92 -36.57
N ALA A 14 30.78 11.39 -37.80
CA ALA A 14 29.42 11.42 -38.35
C ALA A 14 28.86 9.99 -38.53
N LEU A 15 29.67 9.04 -39.00
CA LEU A 15 29.28 7.63 -39.10
C LEU A 15 28.97 7.01 -37.74
N VAL A 16 29.79 7.29 -36.73
CA VAL A 16 29.53 6.83 -35.35
C VAL A 16 28.24 7.45 -34.80
N ALA A 17 28.04 8.75 -35.01
CA ALA A 17 26.82 9.44 -34.57
C ALA A 17 25.56 8.86 -35.24
N VAL A 18 25.61 8.59 -36.56
CA VAL A 18 24.52 7.90 -37.27
C VAL A 18 24.33 6.49 -36.74
N GLY A 19 25.42 5.74 -36.51
CA GLY A 19 25.34 4.39 -35.94
C GLY A 19 24.64 4.34 -34.58
N VAL A 20 24.96 5.30 -33.69
CA VAL A 20 24.31 5.44 -32.38
C VAL A 20 22.85 5.90 -32.53
N ALA A 21 22.55 6.78 -33.49
CA ALA A 21 21.20 7.30 -33.69
C ALA A 21 20.20 6.25 -34.23
N VAL A 22 20.68 5.18 -34.87
CA VAL A 22 19.82 4.10 -35.41
C VAL A 22 19.79 2.87 -34.49
N LEU A 23 20.47 2.90 -33.33
CA LEU A 23 20.38 1.81 -32.36
C LEU A 23 18.93 1.71 -31.85
N PRO A 24 18.33 0.50 -31.84
CA PRO A 24 16.98 0.32 -31.33
C PRO A 24 16.96 0.62 -29.82
N ASP A 25 15.87 1.25 -29.38
CA ASP A 25 15.63 1.44 -27.95
C ASP A 25 15.59 0.09 -27.25
N SER A 26 16.16 0.05 -26.04
CA SER A 26 16.07 -1.15 -25.20
C SER A 26 14.60 -1.40 -24.82
N PRO A 27 14.15 -2.66 -24.77
CA PRO A 27 12.79 -2.96 -24.34
C PRO A 27 12.57 -2.41 -22.93
N THR A 28 11.44 -1.74 -22.72
CA THR A 28 11.01 -1.21 -21.42
C THR A 28 9.63 -1.76 -21.07
N VAL A 29 9.32 -1.73 -19.78
CA VAL A 29 8.01 -2.06 -19.23
C VAL A 29 7.52 -0.92 -18.35
N ASP A 30 6.21 -0.73 -18.34
CA ASP A 30 5.55 0.30 -17.55
C ASP A 30 5.42 -0.15 -16.11
N VAL A 31 5.93 0.67 -15.18
CA VAL A 31 5.81 0.47 -13.74
C VAL A 31 5.09 1.65 -13.13
N LEU A 32 4.04 1.37 -12.35
CA LEU A 32 3.34 2.38 -11.58
C LEU A 32 4.16 2.74 -10.34
N VAL A 33 4.43 4.02 -10.14
CA VAL A 33 5.17 4.54 -8.97
C VAL A 33 4.38 5.64 -8.30
N ALA A 34 4.68 5.90 -7.03
CA ALA A 34 4.13 7.04 -6.31
C ALA A 34 4.57 8.38 -6.94
N ALA A 35 3.64 9.29 -7.18
CA ALA A 35 3.94 10.62 -7.73
C ALA A 35 4.58 11.55 -6.69
N HIS A 36 4.17 11.42 -5.43
CA HIS A 36 4.71 12.11 -4.26
C HIS A 36 4.75 11.15 -3.06
N ASP A 37 5.08 11.65 -1.87
CA ASP A 37 4.99 10.84 -0.66
C ASP A 37 3.52 10.54 -0.34
N LEU A 38 3.22 9.27 -0.06
CA LEU A 38 1.88 8.74 0.17
C LEU A 38 1.77 8.16 1.58
N ALA A 39 0.68 8.52 2.25
CA ALA A 39 0.33 7.98 3.55
C ALA A 39 -0.41 6.63 3.43
N PRO A 40 -0.29 5.73 4.43
CA PRO A 40 -1.08 4.51 4.46
C PRO A 40 -2.57 4.80 4.66
N GLY A 41 -3.43 3.93 4.15
CA GLY A 41 -4.88 3.95 4.40
C GLY A 41 -5.65 5.07 3.70
N VAL A 42 -5.03 5.86 2.82
CA VAL A 42 -5.71 6.84 1.96
C VAL A 42 -5.94 6.22 0.58
N PRO A 43 -7.16 6.33 0.01
CA PRO A 43 -7.44 5.78 -1.31
C PRO A 43 -6.66 6.54 -2.37
N LEU A 44 -5.92 5.80 -3.20
CA LEU A 44 -5.13 6.35 -4.28
C LEU A 44 -6.01 6.96 -5.35
N THR A 45 -5.63 8.15 -5.78
CA THR A 45 -6.23 8.91 -6.88
C THR A 45 -5.27 8.98 -8.06
N ALA A 46 -5.75 9.53 -9.19
CA ALA A 46 -4.91 9.66 -10.38
C ALA A 46 -3.71 10.58 -10.17
N ASP A 47 -3.79 11.53 -9.23
CA ASP A 47 -2.71 12.47 -8.94
C ASP A 47 -1.61 11.86 -8.04
N ASP A 48 -1.93 10.77 -7.34
CA ASP A 48 -1.01 10.08 -6.41
C ASP A 48 -0.02 9.16 -7.15
N VAL A 49 -0.26 8.86 -8.42
CA VAL A 49 0.47 7.83 -9.17
C VAL A 49 0.99 8.35 -10.51
N ARG A 50 2.11 7.80 -10.96
CA ARG A 50 2.62 8.02 -12.32
C ARG A 50 3.19 6.72 -12.89
N VAL A 51 3.18 6.60 -14.21
CA VAL A 51 3.82 5.48 -14.91
C VAL A 51 5.25 5.87 -15.31
N VAL A 52 6.20 4.97 -15.10
CA VAL A 52 7.59 5.13 -15.53
C VAL A 52 8.01 3.90 -16.33
N ALA A 53 8.63 4.12 -17.48
CA ALA A 53 9.24 3.07 -18.28
C ALA A 53 10.59 2.66 -17.69
N VAL A 54 10.75 1.40 -17.33
CA VAL A 54 11.99 0.83 -16.79
C VAL A 54 12.43 -0.40 -17.57
N PRO A 55 13.73 -0.76 -17.56
CA PRO A 55 14.17 -2.05 -18.08
C PRO A 55 13.44 -3.21 -17.38
N PRO A 56 13.08 -4.29 -18.08
CA PRO A 56 12.39 -5.44 -17.49
C PRO A 56 13.11 -6.05 -16.27
N SER A 57 14.44 -5.99 -16.24
CA SER A 57 15.27 -6.46 -15.13
C SER A 57 15.13 -5.66 -13.84
N LEU A 58 14.59 -4.43 -13.91
CA LEU A 58 14.34 -3.56 -12.76
C LEU A 58 12.86 -3.52 -12.35
N SER A 59 11.98 -4.18 -13.10
CA SER A 59 10.57 -4.28 -12.72
C SER A 59 10.44 -5.13 -11.47
N PRO A 60 9.76 -4.65 -10.42
CA PRO A 60 9.41 -5.52 -9.31
C PRO A 60 8.44 -6.62 -9.77
N SER A 61 8.40 -7.72 -9.04
CA SER A 61 7.31 -8.67 -9.16
C SER A 61 6.02 -8.07 -8.57
N GLY A 62 4.87 -8.42 -9.14
CA GLY A 62 3.57 -7.92 -8.66
C GLY A 62 3.26 -6.47 -9.04
N THR A 63 3.81 -5.98 -10.16
CA THR A 63 3.48 -4.66 -10.69
C THR A 63 1.97 -4.53 -10.89
N VAL A 64 1.41 -3.42 -10.42
CA VAL A 64 -0.03 -3.15 -10.48
C VAL A 64 -0.34 -2.14 -11.58
N SER A 65 -1.47 -2.32 -12.27
CA SER A 65 -1.95 -1.32 -13.22
C SER A 65 -2.53 -0.11 -12.49
N GLN A 66 -2.60 1.05 -13.15
CA GLN A 66 -3.27 2.21 -12.57
C GLN A 66 -4.74 1.90 -12.22
N ALA A 67 -5.45 1.19 -13.10
CA ALA A 67 -6.86 0.85 -12.88
C ALA A 67 -7.08 0.00 -11.61
N ASP A 68 -6.15 -0.91 -11.31
CA ASP A 68 -6.24 -1.78 -10.13
C ASP A 68 -5.77 -1.10 -8.84
N ALA A 69 -4.98 -0.02 -8.95
CA ALA A 69 -4.46 0.73 -7.82
C ALA A 69 -5.43 1.81 -7.32
N LEU A 70 -6.16 2.46 -8.23
CA LEU A 70 -7.06 3.56 -7.88
C LEU A 70 -8.18 3.09 -6.94
N GLY A 71 -8.45 3.89 -5.91
CA GLY A 71 -9.44 3.59 -4.87
C GLY A 71 -8.95 2.60 -3.80
N ARG A 72 -7.80 1.94 -4.00
CA ARG A 72 -7.15 1.12 -2.96
C ARG A 72 -6.24 1.98 -2.09
N GLY A 73 -6.01 1.52 -0.87
CA GLY A 73 -5.12 2.16 0.11
C GLY A 73 -3.79 1.46 0.21
N LEU A 74 -2.74 2.21 0.54
CA LEU A 74 -1.47 1.59 0.89
C LEU A 74 -1.50 1.01 2.30
N VAL A 75 -0.94 -0.19 2.48
CA VAL A 75 -0.76 -0.83 3.80
C VAL A 75 0.32 -0.11 4.63
N GLY A 76 1.30 0.50 3.97
CA GLY A 76 2.36 1.31 4.57
C GLY A 76 2.65 2.56 3.77
N ALA A 77 3.35 3.54 4.36
CA ALA A 77 3.75 4.73 3.63
C ALA A 77 4.67 4.40 2.44
N ALA A 78 4.60 5.20 1.37
CA ALA A 78 5.48 5.10 0.21
C ALA A 78 6.08 6.46 -0.11
N ARG A 79 7.35 6.53 -0.47
CA ARG A 79 7.99 7.77 -0.93
C ARG A 79 7.78 8.00 -2.42
N ALA A 80 7.90 9.25 -2.85
CA ALA A 80 7.87 9.63 -4.25
C ALA A 80 8.83 8.77 -5.09
N GLY A 81 8.33 8.18 -6.17
CA GLY A 81 9.08 7.31 -7.07
C GLY A 81 9.22 5.85 -6.61
N GLU A 82 8.71 5.47 -5.43
CA GLU A 82 8.64 4.06 -5.05
C GLU A 82 7.67 3.29 -5.96
N PRO A 83 8.06 2.11 -6.48
CA PRO A 83 7.16 1.22 -7.21
C PRO A 83 6.00 0.74 -6.35
N LEU A 84 4.80 0.80 -6.91
CA LEU A 84 3.58 0.27 -6.30
C LEU A 84 3.37 -1.17 -6.76
N THR A 85 3.11 -2.04 -5.80
CA THR A 85 2.85 -3.46 -6.04
C THR A 85 1.54 -3.88 -5.39
N ASP A 86 0.96 -4.95 -5.90
CA ASP A 86 -0.26 -5.60 -5.37
C ASP A 86 -0.19 -5.87 -3.86
N ALA A 87 0.97 -6.31 -3.35
CA ALA A 87 1.19 -6.63 -1.95
C ALA A 87 1.13 -5.41 -1.01
N ARG A 88 1.34 -4.19 -1.53
CA ARG A 88 1.23 -2.96 -0.75
C ARG A 88 -0.16 -2.34 -0.79
N LEU A 89 -1.08 -2.87 -1.59
CA LEU A 89 -2.43 -2.33 -1.75
C LEU A 89 -3.45 -3.15 -0.97
N ALA A 90 -4.26 -2.47 -0.18
CA ALA A 90 -5.43 -3.03 0.48
C ALA A 90 -6.70 -2.35 -0.06
N PRO A 91 -7.83 -3.05 -0.19
CA PRO A 91 -9.11 -2.40 -0.47
C PRO A 91 -9.42 -1.40 0.65
N ILE A 92 -9.89 -0.21 0.28
CA ILE A 92 -10.48 0.74 1.23
C ILE A 92 -11.98 0.61 1.10
N ASP A 93 -12.61 0.09 2.14
CA ASP A 93 -14.05 0.15 2.29
C ASP A 93 -14.40 1.41 3.10
N PRO A 94 -15.03 2.44 2.50
CA PRO A 94 -15.43 3.64 3.24
C PRO A 94 -16.47 3.31 4.33
N GLY A 95 -17.16 2.19 4.22
CA GLY A 95 -18.05 1.63 5.23
C GLY A 95 -17.32 1.00 6.40
N VAL A 96 -15.99 0.81 6.35
CA VAL A 96 -15.20 0.21 7.44
C VAL A 96 -14.36 1.29 8.13
N SER A 97 -14.30 1.25 9.46
CA SER A 97 -13.45 2.13 10.27
C SER A 97 -12.67 1.30 11.28
N SER A 98 -11.46 1.76 11.62
CA SER A 98 -10.59 1.13 12.60
C SER A 98 -10.68 1.82 13.96
N VAL A 99 -10.83 1.04 15.02
CA VAL A 99 -10.86 1.51 16.40
C VAL A 99 -9.79 0.78 17.21
N ALA A 100 -9.04 1.53 18.02
CA ALA A 100 -8.11 0.99 18.99
C ALA A 100 -8.85 0.72 20.30
N VAL A 101 -8.84 -0.52 20.77
CA VAL A 101 -9.52 -0.94 22.01
C VAL A 101 -8.56 -1.61 22.97
N ARG A 102 -8.85 -1.47 24.27
CA ARG A 102 -8.26 -2.31 25.32
C ARG A 102 -9.18 -3.50 25.57
N LEU A 103 -8.62 -4.70 25.51
CA LEU A 103 -9.38 -5.90 25.81
C LEU A 103 -9.62 -6.04 27.31
N ALA A 104 -10.78 -6.60 27.67
CA ALA A 104 -11.10 -6.93 29.07
C ALA A 104 -10.16 -7.99 29.66
N ASP A 105 -9.62 -8.88 28.82
CA ASP A 105 -8.62 -9.88 29.19
C ASP A 105 -7.37 -9.73 28.30
N ALA A 106 -6.28 -9.26 28.91
CA ALA A 106 -4.99 -9.10 28.24
C ALA A 106 -4.39 -10.42 27.76
N GLY A 107 -4.78 -11.57 28.34
CA GLY A 107 -4.32 -12.89 27.94
C GLY A 107 -4.76 -13.29 26.53
N VAL A 108 -5.90 -12.75 26.06
CA VAL A 108 -6.44 -13.00 24.72
C VAL A 108 -5.60 -12.33 23.63
N VAL A 109 -4.91 -11.22 23.94
CA VAL A 109 -4.09 -10.46 22.98
C VAL A 109 -3.03 -11.36 22.32
N GLY A 110 -2.45 -12.31 23.06
CA GLY A 110 -1.43 -13.23 22.54
C GLY A 110 -1.95 -14.22 21.48
N LEU A 111 -3.27 -14.45 21.45
CA LEU A 111 -3.94 -15.33 20.50
C LEU A 111 -4.31 -14.61 19.19
N LEU A 112 -4.35 -13.28 19.20
CA LEU A 112 -4.72 -12.48 18.03
C LEU A 112 -3.55 -12.33 17.05
N ARG A 113 -3.88 -12.35 15.76
CA ARG A 113 -2.97 -12.05 14.66
C ARG A 113 -3.60 -11.00 13.76
N PRO A 114 -2.82 -10.11 13.12
CA PRO A 114 -3.33 -9.32 12.01
C PRO A 114 -4.00 -10.23 10.96
N GLY A 115 -5.22 -9.88 10.56
CA GLY A 115 -6.08 -10.67 9.68
C GLY A 115 -7.03 -11.66 10.38
N SER A 116 -6.92 -11.85 11.70
CA SER A 116 -7.89 -12.66 12.47
C SER A 116 -9.28 -12.02 12.46
N ARG A 117 -10.32 -12.86 12.37
CA ARG A 117 -11.73 -12.46 12.49
C ARG A 117 -12.20 -12.68 13.92
N VAL A 118 -12.88 -11.69 14.49
CA VAL A 118 -13.37 -11.72 15.86
C VAL A 118 -14.76 -11.09 15.97
N ASP A 119 -15.55 -11.57 16.91
CA ASP A 119 -16.73 -10.83 17.37
C ASP A 119 -16.33 -9.97 18.57
N VAL A 120 -16.87 -8.75 18.62
CA VAL A 120 -16.59 -7.77 19.67
C VAL A 120 -17.80 -7.65 20.58
N VAL A 121 -17.63 -7.88 21.88
CA VAL A 121 -18.70 -7.95 22.88
C VAL A 121 -18.48 -6.89 23.96
N GLY A 122 -19.49 -6.04 24.17
CA GLY A 122 -19.49 -4.99 25.19
C GLY A 122 -19.97 -5.49 26.56
N ALA A 123 -20.21 -4.56 27.49
CA ALA A 123 -20.80 -4.86 28.80
C ALA A 123 -22.17 -5.56 28.65
N ASP A 124 -22.66 -6.25 29.67
CA ASP A 124 -23.97 -6.95 29.62
C ASP A 124 -24.14 -7.96 28.45
N SER A 125 -23.02 -8.47 27.92
CA SER A 125 -22.97 -9.50 26.87
C SER A 125 -23.62 -9.11 25.54
N HIS A 126 -23.67 -7.82 25.20
CA HIS A 126 -24.18 -7.39 23.89
C HIS A 126 -23.09 -7.40 22.81
N VAL A 127 -23.41 -7.93 21.62
CA VAL A 127 -22.49 -7.94 20.48
C VAL A 127 -22.46 -6.55 19.84
N LEU A 128 -21.30 -5.90 19.90
CA LEU A 128 -21.04 -4.57 19.33
C LEU A 128 -20.73 -4.64 17.83
N ALA A 129 -19.98 -5.68 17.43
CA ALA A 129 -19.66 -6.00 16.06
C ALA A 129 -19.50 -7.51 15.90
N ALA A 130 -20.03 -8.06 14.81
CA ALA A 130 -19.75 -9.41 14.38
C ALA A 130 -18.77 -9.38 13.20
N ASP A 131 -17.90 -10.39 13.11
CA ASP A 131 -16.95 -10.57 12.01
C ASP A 131 -16.00 -9.36 11.78
N ALA A 132 -15.54 -8.74 12.87
CA ALA A 132 -14.58 -7.66 12.82
C ALA A 132 -13.15 -8.21 12.56
N SER A 133 -12.32 -7.43 11.87
CA SER A 133 -10.96 -7.83 11.48
C SER A 133 -9.91 -7.18 12.35
N VAL A 134 -8.97 -7.96 12.89
CA VAL A 134 -7.82 -7.44 13.63
C VAL A 134 -6.80 -6.88 12.63
N VAL A 135 -6.51 -5.57 12.71
CA VAL A 135 -5.55 -4.89 11.83
C VAL A 135 -4.15 -4.94 12.41
N ALA A 136 -4.02 -4.70 13.71
CA ALA A 136 -2.75 -4.66 14.39
C ALA A 136 -2.92 -5.01 15.86
N VAL A 137 -1.88 -5.64 16.41
CA VAL A 137 -1.74 -5.88 17.85
C VAL A 137 -0.49 -5.13 18.30
N ARG A 138 -0.63 -4.22 19.26
CA ARG A 138 0.50 -3.48 19.84
C ARG A 138 0.87 -4.10 21.18
N GLU A 139 2.17 -4.21 21.44
CA GLU A 139 2.70 -4.85 22.65
C GLU A 139 2.10 -4.20 23.90
N GLY A 140 1.23 -4.93 24.60
CA GLY A 140 0.65 -4.53 25.89
C GLY A 140 -0.73 -3.88 25.83
N GLU A 141 -1.74 -4.62 25.35
CA GLU A 141 -3.20 -4.42 25.60
C GLU A 141 -4.01 -3.70 24.52
N VAL A 142 -3.37 -2.99 23.57
CA VAL A 142 -4.11 -2.26 22.53
C VAL A 142 -4.21 -3.08 21.24
N VAL A 143 -5.43 -3.38 20.84
CA VAL A 143 -5.76 -4.06 19.59
C VAL A 143 -6.49 -3.09 18.67
N VAL A 144 -6.05 -3.00 17.41
CA VAL A 144 -6.73 -2.22 16.38
C VAL A 144 -7.67 -3.15 15.62
N ILE A 145 -8.97 -2.86 15.68
CA ILE A 145 -10.02 -3.65 15.06
C ILE A 145 -10.69 -2.81 13.98
N SER A 146 -10.81 -3.36 12.77
CA SER A 146 -11.65 -2.83 11.69
C SER A 146 -13.03 -3.46 11.74
N ALA A 147 -14.07 -2.64 11.73
CA ALA A 147 -15.46 -3.05 11.63
C ALA A 147 -16.25 -2.05 10.79
N ASP A 148 -17.50 -2.37 10.45
CA ASP A 148 -18.43 -1.38 9.86
C ASP A 148 -18.40 -0.08 10.68
N ARG A 149 -18.48 1.08 10.02
CA ARG A 149 -18.30 2.40 10.61
C ARG A 149 -19.26 2.64 11.78
N ALA A 150 -20.52 2.21 11.67
CA ALA A 150 -21.47 2.33 12.76
C ALA A 150 -21.08 1.43 13.94
N ALA A 151 -20.63 0.20 13.67
CA ALA A 151 -20.14 -0.72 14.68
C ALA A 151 -18.86 -0.21 15.36
N ALA A 152 -17.90 0.31 14.60
CA ALA A 152 -16.67 0.92 15.12
C ALA A 152 -16.96 2.11 16.04
N HIS A 153 -17.94 2.96 15.73
CA HIS A 153 -18.37 4.03 16.63
C HIS A 153 -18.99 3.50 17.93
N ARG A 154 -19.79 2.42 17.87
CA ARG A 154 -20.34 1.78 19.07
C ARG A 154 -19.23 1.18 19.94
N ILE A 155 -18.26 0.49 19.32
CA ILE A 155 -17.09 -0.05 20.00
C ILE A 155 -16.28 1.07 20.66
N ALA A 156 -16.04 2.18 19.94
CA ALA A 156 -15.32 3.32 20.47
C ALA A 156 -16.05 3.95 21.66
N ALA A 157 -17.38 4.11 21.58
CA ALA A 157 -18.19 4.65 22.66
C ALA A 157 -18.18 3.74 23.89
N GLU A 158 -18.32 2.43 23.71
CA GLU A 158 -18.27 1.46 24.80
C GLU A 158 -16.88 1.41 25.45
N SER A 159 -15.82 1.42 24.64
CA SER A 159 -14.43 1.37 25.11
C SER A 159 -14.02 2.59 25.94
N LEU A 160 -14.79 3.70 25.92
CA LEU A 160 -14.58 4.84 26.80
C LEU A 160 -15.06 4.57 28.24
N ALA A 161 -16.07 3.71 28.40
CA ALA A 161 -16.69 3.43 29.69
C ALA A 161 -16.21 2.09 30.27
N ASN A 162 -16.08 1.06 29.43
CA ASN A 162 -15.83 -0.31 29.84
C ASN A 162 -14.77 -1.00 28.92
N PRO A 163 -13.94 -1.91 29.46
CA PRO A 163 -13.14 -2.81 28.63
C PRO A 163 -14.04 -3.72 27.77
N VAL A 164 -13.59 -4.04 26.56
CA VAL A 164 -14.38 -4.80 25.59
C VAL A 164 -13.82 -6.23 25.46
N ALA A 165 -14.69 -7.24 25.35
CA ALA A 165 -14.28 -8.62 25.14
C ALA A 165 -14.29 -8.98 23.65
N VAL A 166 -13.52 -10.01 23.26
CA VAL A 166 -13.52 -10.54 21.89
C VAL A 166 -13.66 -12.06 21.88
N THR A 167 -14.42 -12.57 20.92
CA THR A 167 -14.59 -14.01 20.64
C THR A 167 -13.90 -14.34 19.33
N LEU A 168 -13.09 -15.41 19.30
CA LEU A 168 -12.36 -15.85 18.11
C LEU A 168 -13.14 -16.98 17.40
N HIS A 169 -13.03 -17.02 16.07
CA HIS A 169 -13.54 -18.10 15.22
C HIS A 169 -12.43 -18.97 14.65
#